data_AF-A0A1C5ZIA4-F1
#
_entry.id   AF-A0A1C5ZIA4-F1
#
_cell.length_a   1.000
_cell.length_b   1.000
_cell.length_c   1.000
_cell.angle_alpha   90.00
_cell.angle_beta   90.00
_cell.angle_gamma   90.00
#
_symmetry.space_group_name_H-M   'P 1'
#
loop_
_entity.id
_entity.type
_entity.pdbx_description
1 polymer ?
#
loop_
_entity_poly.entity_id
_entity_poly.type
_entity_poly.pdbx_seq_one_letter_code
_entity_poly.pdbx_strand_id
1 'polypeptide(L)'
;MTKKRVWAAALTVLAAISLFPVTSFAAPQNVAEVEGIGYETLQKAIEAAPEGSTVTLLSDVTENVNFNKNITVDGAGKYTVAGLSSVSAGTLQNLTLKPNDTDAKGRLLTLGNAGANTSIALENITVHYSVTKRDTGSAMTVSGNKAAIKIDQCHFINTPNNQGAVENALEWSYGLYINGQDDSGSILFTNSEFSGAFRTMLPNVSGNFIIENCTFTNSVYTVLNGPTGGAGATSTSITTSASANNQIQVRSNYFDNAGSIYLQTQADFTGNTIKNDVFEHYIQAGGRIGEPVDFKSNTFELGSNHLLIYDVAAAPVILPAGQVAVNGWVWMDTPEDIKPADYNDYTYMYNEDETITFMPQSSVALAQFFGQAGSGNIQVDDQDTVLIDKDLTLDQIVIEKGKNIIFQIAEDAILEVTGNWDIKGSVTVEGNGKLKINDQGKVTISPDAALEVTPDTKLENNGEFSNSGELTIPDSMTGNGTITGSGTVEKLHTVKHVSATAPTCDKDGNIEYWYCAVCNKYYTDAALTQECTKEGTIQKALGHTYKNGKCTVCGKKDLNYKPANPDSSLTDNKKDPAAADSGIPQTGDNINGELMLVLLLAAAFSFFGIAAYKKIQ
;
A
#
# COMPACT_ATOMS: atom_id res chain seq x y z
N MET A 1 23.11 -12.71 -107.81
CA MET A 1 22.40 -12.27 -106.60
C MET A 1 23.06 -12.92 -105.40
N THR A 2 24.12 -12.27 -104.94
CA THR A 2 25.09 -12.75 -103.93
C THR A 2 25.48 -11.50 -103.15
N LYS A 3 25.68 -11.62 -101.83
CA LYS A 3 26.14 -10.59 -100.85
C LYS A 3 25.16 -9.98 -99.84
N LYS A 4 23.93 -10.48 -99.62
CA LYS A 4 23.07 -9.95 -98.54
C LYS A 4 22.65 -10.93 -97.42
N ARG A 5 23.14 -12.17 -97.40
CA ARG A 5 22.75 -13.16 -96.37
C ARG A 5 23.84 -13.61 -95.38
N VAL A 6 25.06 -13.08 -95.48
CA VAL A 6 26.17 -13.52 -94.61
C VAL A 6 26.46 -12.54 -93.46
N TRP A 7 25.98 -11.29 -93.51
CA TRP A 7 26.26 -10.29 -92.48
C TRP A 7 25.21 -10.18 -91.36
N ALA A 8 24.05 -10.82 -91.50
CA ALA A 8 23.01 -10.81 -90.46
C ALA A 8 23.16 -11.94 -89.43
N ALA A 9 23.87 -13.02 -89.76
CA ALA A 9 24.08 -14.17 -88.88
C ALA A 9 25.33 -14.06 -87.99
N ALA A 10 26.31 -13.24 -88.37
CA ALA A 10 27.53 -13.04 -87.56
C ALA A 10 27.33 -12.02 -86.41
N LEU A 11 26.39 -11.07 -86.56
CA LEU A 11 26.12 -10.06 -85.53
C LEU A 11 25.13 -10.55 -84.46
N THR A 12 24.32 -11.56 -84.76
CA THR A 12 23.41 -12.20 -83.79
C THR A 12 24.11 -13.25 -82.92
N VAL A 13 25.24 -13.81 -83.37
CA VAL A 13 26.03 -14.77 -82.58
C VAL A 13 27.00 -14.06 -81.61
N LEU A 14 27.43 -12.81 -81.89
CA LEU A 14 28.22 -12.02 -80.93
C LEU A 14 27.39 -11.32 -79.85
N ALA A 15 26.09 -11.09 -80.05
CA ALA A 15 25.20 -10.53 -79.02
C ALA A 15 24.61 -11.59 -78.06
N ALA A 16 24.73 -12.87 -78.40
CA ALA A 16 24.24 -13.98 -77.57
C ALA A 16 25.26 -14.48 -76.52
N ILE A 17 26.53 -14.06 -76.60
CA ILE A 17 27.56 -14.41 -75.60
C ILE A 17 27.64 -13.37 -74.47
N SER A 18 27.03 -12.19 -74.63
CA SER A 18 27.00 -11.13 -73.61
C SER A 18 25.76 -11.13 -72.71
N LEU A 19 24.89 -12.14 -72.81
CA LEU A 19 23.63 -12.25 -72.06
C LEU A 19 23.52 -13.51 -71.20
N PHE A 20 24.64 -14.19 -70.92
CA PHE A 20 24.66 -15.05 -69.74
C PHE A 20 24.60 -14.11 -68.53
N PRO A 21 23.61 -14.23 -67.63
CA PRO A 21 23.75 -13.61 -66.33
C PRO A 21 25.04 -14.19 -65.77
N VAL A 22 26.04 -13.32 -65.61
CA VAL A 22 27.10 -13.61 -64.66
C VAL A 22 26.34 -13.64 -63.35
N THR A 23 25.90 -14.83 -62.93
CA THR A 23 25.68 -15.07 -61.51
C THR A 23 27.06 -14.84 -60.93
N SER A 24 27.36 -13.60 -60.55
CA SER A 24 28.36 -13.39 -59.52
C SER A 24 27.79 -14.15 -58.35
N PHE A 25 28.28 -15.37 -58.13
CA PHE A 25 28.29 -15.90 -56.78
C PHE A 25 29.03 -14.81 -56.00
N ALA A 26 28.27 -13.97 -55.30
CA ALA A 26 28.87 -13.11 -54.29
C ALA A 26 29.73 -14.06 -53.47
N ALA A 27 31.01 -13.73 -53.30
CA ALA A 27 31.86 -14.48 -52.38
C ALA A 27 31.05 -14.64 -51.08
N PRO A 28 31.00 -15.84 -50.50
CA PRO A 28 30.17 -16.09 -49.34
C PRO A 28 30.48 -15.00 -48.30
N GLN A 29 29.46 -14.20 -48.00
CA GLN A 29 29.65 -13.02 -47.17
C GLN A 29 29.92 -13.54 -45.76
N ASN A 30 31.11 -13.28 -45.24
CA ASN A 30 31.44 -13.64 -43.87
C ASN A 30 30.49 -12.88 -42.93
N VAL A 31 29.87 -13.62 -42.03
CA VAL A 31 28.90 -13.07 -41.05
C VAL A 31 29.54 -12.87 -39.69
N ALA A 32 30.70 -13.48 -39.44
CA ALA A 32 31.45 -13.37 -38.20
C ALA A 32 32.95 -13.42 -38.48
N GLU A 33 33.74 -12.86 -37.57
CA GLU A 33 35.20 -12.87 -37.59
C GLU A 33 35.77 -13.30 -36.24
N VAL A 34 36.85 -14.06 -36.27
CA VAL A 34 37.69 -14.37 -35.10
C VAL A 34 39.15 -14.14 -35.49
N GLU A 35 39.86 -13.31 -34.73
CA GLU A 35 41.30 -13.03 -34.96
C GLU A 35 41.65 -12.65 -36.41
N GLY A 36 40.79 -11.89 -37.10
CA GLY A 36 40.99 -11.49 -38.51
C GLY A 36 40.58 -12.53 -39.55
N ILE A 37 40.07 -13.70 -39.13
CA ILE A 37 39.59 -14.76 -40.01
C ILE A 37 38.07 -14.69 -40.08
N GLY A 38 37.52 -14.49 -41.28
CA GLY A 38 36.09 -14.44 -41.52
C GLY A 38 35.47 -15.84 -41.71
N TYR A 39 34.23 -15.99 -41.25
CA TYR A 39 33.43 -17.22 -41.31
C TYR A 39 32.05 -16.97 -41.92
N GLU A 40 31.59 -17.92 -42.73
CA GLU A 40 30.29 -17.87 -43.41
C GLU A 40 29.08 -18.07 -42.47
N THR A 41 29.31 -18.66 -41.29
CA THR A 41 28.28 -18.84 -40.25
C THR A 41 28.84 -18.48 -38.89
N LEU A 42 27.99 -18.00 -37.97
CA LEU A 42 28.40 -17.70 -36.59
C LEU A 42 28.72 -19.00 -35.85
N GLN A 43 27.98 -20.09 -36.09
CA GLN A 43 28.31 -21.40 -35.49
C GLN A 43 29.74 -21.86 -35.84
N LYS A 44 30.18 -21.72 -37.10
CA LYS A 44 31.56 -22.08 -37.50
C LYS A 44 32.59 -21.18 -36.81
N ALA A 45 32.30 -19.90 -36.66
CA ALA A 45 33.18 -18.96 -35.97
C ALA A 45 33.37 -19.36 -34.49
N ILE A 46 32.28 -19.70 -33.79
CA ILE A 46 32.31 -20.20 -32.40
C ILE A 46 33.12 -21.50 -32.29
N GLU A 47 32.91 -22.43 -33.21
CA GLU A 47 33.65 -23.71 -33.23
C GLU A 47 35.15 -23.52 -33.47
N ALA A 48 35.53 -22.53 -34.27
CA ALA A 48 36.94 -22.20 -34.54
C ALA A 48 37.58 -21.32 -33.46
N ALA A 49 36.78 -20.57 -32.69
CA ALA A 49 37.26 -19.64 -31.69
C ALA A 49 38.06 -20.34 -30.56
N PRO A 50 39.29 -19.88 -30.26
CA PRO A 50 40.02 -20.29 -29.06
C PRO A 50 39.31 -19.83 -27.77
N GLU A 51 39.47 -20.57 -26.67
CA GLU A 51 38.95 -20.16 -25.36
C GLU A 51 39.47 -18.75 -24.97
N GLY A 52 38.58 -17.91 -24.45
CA GLY A 52 38.88 -16.53 -24.09
C GLY A 52 38.94 -15.52 -25.25
N SER A 53 38.80 -15.97 -26.51
CA SER A 53 38.78 -15.08 -27.67
C SER A 53 37.43 -14.38 -27.85
N THR A 54 37.37 -13.43 -28.81
CA THR A 54 36.16 -12.72 -29.19
C THR A 54 35.76 -13.05 -30.63
N VAL A 55 34.51 -13.45 -30.82
CA VAL A 55 33.84 -13.56 -32.11
C VAL A 55 33.08 -12.26 -32.36
N THR A 56 33.41 -11.54 -33.42
CA THR A 56 32.71 -10.30 -33.79
C THR A 56 31.76 -10.56 -34.94
N LEU A 57 30.48 -10.19 -34.79
CA LEU A 57 29.54 -10.23 -35.92
C LEU A 57 29.86 -9.15 -36.95
N LEU A 58 29.71 -9.51 -38.21
CA LEU A 58 29.89 -8.63 -39.37
C LEU A 58 28.58 -8.30 -40.08
N SER A 59 27.53 -9.09 -39.85
CA SER A 59 26.17 -8.90 -40.36
C SER A 59 25.13 -9.57 -39.46
N ASP A 60 23.85 -9.35 -39.73
CA ASP A 60 22.79 -10.16 -39.17
C ASP A 60 22.95 -11.63 -39.57
N VAL A 61 22.49 -12.52 -38.69
CA VAL A 61 22.55 -13.97 -38.87
C VAL A 61 21.16 -14.56 -38.69
N THR A 62 20.79 -15.55 -39.50
CA THR A 62 19.55 -16.32 -39.34
C THR A 62 19.89 -17.80 -39.24
N GLU A 63 20.20 -18.25 -38.02
CA GLU A 63 20.53 -19.64 -37.73
C GLU A 63 20.27 -19.97 -36.26
N ASN A 64 20.16 -21.25 -35.92
CA ASN A 64 20.21 -21.69 -34.53
C ASN A 64 21.67 -21.84 -34.12
N VAL A 65 22.04 -21.30 -32.95
CA VAL A 65 23.43 -21.19 -32.52
C VAL A 65 23.61 -21.79 -31.13
N ASN A 66 24.66 -22.58 -30.96
CA ASN A 66 25.06 -23.13 -29.67
C ASN A 66 26.30 -22.37 -29.15
N PHE A 67 26.12 -21.58 -28.10
CA PHE A 67 27.17 -20.87 -27.40
C PHE A 67 27.61 -21.70 -26.19
N ASN A 68 28.63 -22.53 -26.39
CA ASN A 68 29.05 -23.57 -25.44
C ASN A 68 30.53 -23.51 -25.06
N LYS A 69 31.21 -22.40 -25.37
CA LYS A 69 32.62 -22.15 -25.05
C LYS A 69 32.75 -20.90 -24.18
N ASN A 70 33.85 -20.80 -23.43
CA ASN A 70 34.15 -19.62 -22.64
C ASN A 70 34.82 -18.55 -23.53
N ILE A 71 34.03 -17.99 -24.45
CA ILE A 71 34.41 -16.94 -25.39
C ILE A 71 33.44 -15.76 -25.29
N THR A 72 33.79 -14.63 -25.89
CA THR A 72 32.88 -13.50 -26.06
C THR A 72 32.32 -13.49 -27.48
N VAL A 73 31.02 -13.27 -27.66
CA VAL A 73 30.40 -13.00 -28.96
C VAL A 73 29.80 -11.59 -28.93
N ASP A 74 30.30 -10.71 -29.80
CA ASP A 74 29.94 -9.29 -29.86
C ASP A 74 29.17 -8.96 -31.14
N GLY A 75 27.96 -8.42 -31.01
CA GLY A 75 27.15 -7.93 -32.15
C GLY A 75 27.42 -6.50 -32.56
N ALA A 76 28.44 -5.85 -31.99
CA ALA A 76 28.84 -4.48 -32.26
C ALA A 76 27.71 -3.44 -32.09
N GLY A 77 26.69 -3.76 -31.28
CA GLY A 77 25.54 -2.91 -30.97
C GLY A 77 24.52 -2.78 -32.09
N LYS A 78 24.61 -3.59 -33.15
CA LYS A 78 23.76 -3.41 -34.35
C LYS A 78 23.29 -4.69 -35.01
N TYR A 79 23.91 -5.83 -34.72
CA TYR A 79 23.59 -7.08 -35.41
C TYR A 79 22.63 -7.96 -34.62
N THR A 80 21.83 -8.70 -35.38
CA THR A 80 20.78 -9.58 -34.88
C THR A 80 21.11 -11.04 -35.17
N VAL A 81 20.88 -11.92 -34.20
CA VAL A 81 20.84 -13.37 -34.38
C VAL A 81 19.37 -13.81 -34.35
N ALA A 82 18.85 -14.25 -35.49
CA ALA A 82 17.48 -14.72 -35.67
C ALA A 82 17.42 -16.25 -35.68
N GLY A 83 16.98 -16.84 -34.58
CA GLY A 83 16.96 -18.28 -34.35
C GLY A 83 17.08 -18.61 -32.87
N LEU A 84 17.13 -19.91 -32.57
CA LEU A 84 17.34 -20.36 -31.19
C LEU A 84 18.81 -20.20 -30.80
N SER A 85 19.07 -19.29 -29.86
CA SER A 85 20.35 -19.14 -29.17
C SER A 85 20.38 -20.00 -27.92
N SER A 86 21.18 -21.08 -27.92
CA SER A 86 21.39 -21.95 -26.77
C SER A 86 22.70 -21.61 -26.09
N VAL A 87 22.64 -20.95 -24.93
CA VAL A 87 23.81 -20.43 -24.21
C VAL A 87 24.08 -21.27 -22.97
N SER A 88 25.21 -21.97 -22.98
CA SER A 88 25.64 -22.84 -21.88
C SER A 88 27.01 -22.46 -21.29
N ALA A 89 27.75 -21.54 -21.92
CA ALA A 89 28.96 -20.90 -21.39
C ALA A 89 29.29 -19.62 -22.18
N GLY A 90 30.13 -18.75 -21.58
CA GLY A 90 30.70 -17.58 -22.24
C GLY A 90 29.85 -16.32 -22.13
N THR A 91 30.19 -15.32 -22.93
CA THR A 91 29.59 -13.98 -22.90
C THR A 91 28.96 -13.65 -24.24
N LEU A 92 27.71 -13.20 -24.23
CA LEU A 92 27.10 -12.52 -25.38
C LEU A 92 27.01 -11.03 -25.05
N GLN A 93 27.41 -10.17 -26.00
CA GLN A 93 27.31 -8.73 -25.81
C GLN A 93 26.85 -7.95 -27.05
N ASN A 94 26.22 -6.80 -26.79
CA ASN A 94 25.86 -5.78 -27.78
C ASN A 94 25.14 -6.34 -29.02
N LEU A 95 24.17 -7.23 -28.84
CA LEU A 95 23.46 -7.87 -29.96
C LEU A 95 21.98 -8.05 -29.67
N THR A 96 21.21 -8.25 -30.74
CA THR A 96 19.79 -8.58 -30.65
C THR A 96 19.56 -10.06 -30.88
N LEU A 97 18.80 -10.71 -30.00
CA LEU A 97 18.29 -12.07 -30.16
C LEU A 97 16.80 -12.00 -30.52
N LYS A 98 16.39 -12.72 -31.55
CA LYS A 98 14.96 -12.86 -31.90
C LYS A 98 14.66 -14.25 -32.45
N PRO A 99 13.39 -14.69 -32.43
CA PRO A 99 13.01 -15.93 -33.06
C PRO A 99 13.26 -15.88 -34.56
N ASN A 100 13.49 -17.05 -35.16
CA ASN A 100 13.36 -17.18 -36.60
C ASN A 100 11.87 -17.04 -36.98
N ASP A 101 11.57 -16.26 -38.03
CA ASP A 101 10.19 -16.05 -38.52
C ASP A 101 9.47 -17.35 -38.91
N THR A 102 10.22 -18.43 -39.14
CA THR A 102 9.67 -19.76 -39.45
C THR A 102 9.46 -20.66 -38.22
N ASP A 103 10.03 -20.33 -37.04
CA ASP A 103 9.83 -21.14 -35.83
C ASP A 103 8.39 -20.98 -35.34
N ALA A 104 7.58 -22.04 -35.38
CA ALA A 104 6.16 -21.99 -35.05
C ALA A 104 5.87 -21.68 -33.56
N LYS A 105 6.87 -21.87 -32.69
CA LYS A 105 6.77 -21.64 -31.25
C LYS A 105 7.38 -20.31 -30.81
N GLY A 106 8.05 -19.59 -31.71
CA GLY A 106 8.74 -18.35 -31.39
C GLY A 106 9.94 -18.57 -30.47
N ARG A 107 10.61 -19.73 -30.55
CA ARG A 107 11.79 -20.02 -29.72
C ARG A 107 12.97 -19.15 -30.14
N LEU A 108 13.65 -18.59 -29.14
CA LEU A 108 14.76 -17.66 -29.36
C LEU A 108 15.92 -17.82 -28.37
N LEU A 109 15.67 -18.27 -27.13
CA LEU A 109 16.70 -18.27 -26.09
C LEU A 109 16.56 -19.47 -25.13
N THR A 110 17.66 -20.17 -24.93
CA THR A 110 17.83 -21.13 -23.84
C THR A 110 19.09 -20.79 -23.06
N LEU A 111 18.99 -20.64 -21.73
CA LEU A 111 20.11 -20.28 -20.85
C LEU A 111 20.45 -21.39 -19.85
N GLY A 112 21.73 -21.66 -19.65
CA GLY A 112 22.23 -22.45 -18.54
C GLY A 112 22.84 -23.79 -18.93
N ASN A 113 23.32 -24.51 -17.92
CA ASN A 113 24.02 -25.78 -18.09
C ASN A 113 23.66 -26.76 -16.97
N ALA A 114 23.05 -27.90 -17.30
CA ALA A 114 22.70 -28.93 -16.31
C ALA A 114 23.86 -29.90 -16.00
N GLY A 115 24.84 -29.98 -16.90
CA GLY A 115 25.95 -30.92 -16.83
C GLY A 115 27.16 -30.40 -16.06
N ALA A 116 27.39 -29.09 -16.07
CA ALA A 116 28.60 -28.47 -15.52
C ALA A 116 28.35 -27.06 -14.95
N ASN A 117 29.20 -26.66 -14.02
CA ASN A 117 29.22 -25.33 -13.46
C ASN A 117 29.99 -24.41 -14.41
N THR A 118 29.26 -23.66 -15.23
CA THR A 118 29.81 -22.70 -16.18
C THR A 118 29.44 -21.27 -15.78
N SER A 119 30.10 -20.29 -16.41
CA SER A 119 29.72 -18.88 -16.32
C SER A 119 29.08 -18.46 -17.63
N ILE A 120 27.93 -17.77 -17.53
CA ILE A 120 27.19 -17.21 -18.65
C ILE A 120 26.96 -15.73 -18.36
N ALA A 121 27.31 -14.86 -19.29
CA ALA A 121 27.03 -13.43 -19.21
C ALA A 121 26.26 -12.95 -20.45
N LEU A 122 25.16 -12.25 -20.21
CA LEU A 122 24.49 -11.43 -21.22
C LEU A 122 24.71 -9.97 -20.85
N GLU A 123 25.37 -9.21 -21.73
CA GLU A 123 25.74 -7.82 -21.48
C GLU A 123 25.20 -6.93 -22.62
N ASN A 124 24.31 -5.98 -22.32
CA ASN A 124 23.72 -5.12 -23.35
C ASN A 124 23.07 -5.92 -24.50
N ILE A 125 22.29 -6.94 -24.14
CA ILE A 125 21.55 -7.78 -25.09
C ILE A 125 20.11 -7.29 -25.20
N THR A 126 19.61 -7.17 -26.42
CA THR A 126 18.17 -7.05 -26.66
C THR A 126 17.57 -8.41 -26.99
N VAL A 127 16.61 -8.87 -26.19
CA VAL A 127 15.85 -10.10 -26.39
C VAL A 127 14.47 -9.73 -26.91
N HIS A 128 14.22 -9.91 -28.21
CA HIS A 128 12.98 -9.48 -28.87
C HIS A 128 12.02 -10.65 -29.09
N TYR A 129 10.97 -10.71 -28.27
CA TYR A 129 9.98 -11.80 -28.28
C TYR A 129 8.94 -11.64 -29.40
N SER A 130 8.43 -12.77 -29.89
CA SER A 130 7.26 -12.78 -30.78
C SER A 130 5.97 -12.53 -30.00
N VAL A 131 5.09 -11.68 -30.54
CA VAL A 131 3.77 -11.37 -29.98
C VAL A 131 2.63 -12.23 -30.55
N THR A 132 2.93 -13.05 -31.55
CA THR A 132 1.96 -13.93 -32.23
C THR A 132 2.26 -15.41 -32.03
N LYS A 133 3.50 -15.77 -31.64
CA LYS A 133 3.92 -17.14 -31.35
C LYS A 133 4.19 -17.30 -29.86
N ARG A 134 3.20 -17.84 -29.13
CA ARG A 134 3.08 -17.68 -27.67
C ARG A 134 3.34 -18.98 -26.92
N ASP A 135 4.48 -19.59 -27.14
CA ASP A 135 4.90 -20.77 -26.38
C ASP A 135 5.59 -20.33 -25.08
N THR A 136 5.30 -21.01 -23.96
CA THR A 136 5.94 -20.73 -22.66
C THR A 136 7.43 -21.05 -22.66
N GLY A 137 7.90 -21.88 -23.59
CA GLY A 137 9.32 -22.18 -23.83
C GLY A 137 9.95 -21.33 -24.92
N SER A 138 9.41 -20.15 -25.24
CA SER A 138 9.99 -19.22 -26.22
C SER A 138 11.35 -18.69 -25.76
N ALA A 139 11.47 -18.32 -24.48
CA ALA A 139 12.74 -18.12 -23.79
C ALA A 139 12.71 -18.84 -22.43
N MET A 140 13.75 -19.61 -22.11
CA MET A 140 13.79 -20.34 -20.84
C MET A 140 15.20 -20.62 -20.32
N THR A 141 15.31 -20.95 -19.04
CA THR A 141 16.50 -21.61 -18.52
C THR A 141 16.42 -23.13 -18.71
N VAL A 142 17.57 -23.80 -18.73
CA VAL A 142 17.62 -25.27 -18.69
C VAL A 142 17.23 -25.77 -17.30
N SER A 143 16.60 -26.94 -17.25
CA SER A 143 16.26 -27.56 -15.96
C SER A 143 17.49 -28.09 -15.25
N GLY A 144 17.56 -27.90 -13.93
CA GLY A 144 18.72 -28.26 -13.13
C GLY A 144 19.96 -27.43 -13.48
N ASN A 145 19.77 -26.16 -13.84
CA ASN A 145 20.87 -25.25 -14.14
C ASN A 145 21.89 -25.21 -13.00
N LYS A 146 23.17 -25.45 -13.33
CA LYS A 146 24.35 -25.33 -12.47
C LYS A 146 25.24 -24.15 -12.84
N ALA A 147 24.90 -23.43 -13.92
CA ALA A 147 25.67 -22.27 -14.36
C ALA A 147 25.35 -21.05 -13.49
N ALA A 148 26.35 -20.19 -13.33
CA ALA A 148 26.16 -18.82 -12.86
C ALA A 148 25.80 -17.94 -14.07
N ILE A 149 24.56 -17.47 -14.11
CA ILE A 149 24.02 -16.62 -15.19
C ILE A 149 23.96 -15.18 -14.70
N LYS A 150 24.70 -14.28 -15.34
CA LYS A 150 24.61 -12.83 -15.14
C LYS A 150 23.94 -12.19 -16.34
N ILE A 151 22.93 -11.36 -16.09
CA ILE A 151 22.19 -10.59 -17.09
C ILE A 151 22.30 -9.13 -16.68
N ASP A 152 23.04 -8.35 -17.45
CA ASP A 152 23.37 -6.96 -17.13
C ASP A 152 23.05 -6.04 -18.30
N GLN A 153 22.39 -4.93 -18.02
CA GLN A 153 22.02 -3.93 -19.03
C GLN A 153 21.23 -4.51 -20.21
N CYS A 154 20.45 -5.57 -19.99
CA CYS A 154 19.70 -6.24 -21.06
C CYS A 154 18.27 -5.70 -21.19
N HIS A 155 17.71 -5.78 -22.39
CA HIS A 155 16.34 -5.35 -22.70
C HIS A 155 15.52 -6.55 -23.19
N PHE A 156 14.51 -6.95 -22.43
CA PHE A 156 13.57 -8.02 -22.76
C PHE A 156 12.28 -7.39 -23.28
N ILE A 157 12.10 -7.38 -24.60
CA ILE A 157 11.09 -6.56 -25.25
C ILE A 157 10.17 -7.31 -26.19
N ASN A 158 8.99 -6.77 -26.41
CA ASN A 158 8.16 -7.11 -27.55
C ASN A 158 7.52 -5.85 -28.14
N THR A 159 7.05 -5.94 -29.39
CA THR A 159 6.45 -4.80 -30.12
C THR A 159 5.02 -5.15 -30.54
N PRO A 160 4.07 -5.05 -29.61
CA PRO A 160 2.69 -5.45 -29.84
C PRO A 160 1.92 -4.36 -30.57
N ASN A 161 1.00 -4.77 -31.43
CA ASN A 161 0.04 -3.90 -32.10
C ASN A 161 -1.38 -4.14 -31.55
N ASN A 162 -1.64 -3.62 -30.35
CA ASN A 162 -2.94 -3.75 -29.68
C ASN A 162 -3.88 -2.56 -29.89
N GLN A 163 -3.51 -1.58 -30.73
CA GLN A 163 -4.35 -0.38 -30.99
C GLN A 163 -4.79 0.36 -29.71
N GLY A 164 -3.94 0.36 -28.68
CA GLY A 164 -4.24 0.95 -27.36
C GLY A 164 -5.11 0.09 -26.45
N ALA A 165 -5.53 -1.11 -26.87
CA ALA A 165 -6.22 -2.05 -25.99
C ALA A 165 -5.28 -2.56 -24.89
N VAL A 166 -5.70 -2.36 -23.65
CA VAL A 166 -4.99 -2.80 -22.44
C VAL A 166 -5.62 -4.04 -21.83
N GLU A 167 -6.89 -4.29 -22.12
CA GLU A 167 -7.61 -5.49 -21.73
C GLU A 167 -7.82 -6.42 -22.91
N ASN A 168 -7.83 -7.73 -22.65
CA ASN A 168 -7.98 -8.77 -23.67
C ASN A 168 -7.06 -8.50 -24.86
N ALA A 169 -5.83 -8.07 -24.58
CA ALA A 169 -4.87 -7.69 -25.59
C ALA A 169 -4.61 -8.86 -26.54
N LEU A 170 -4.65 -8.57 -27.85
CA LEU A 170 -4.52 -9.61 -28.86
C LEU A 170 -3.08 -10.05 -29.00
N GLU A 171 -2.13 -9.13 -29.09
CA GLU A 171 -0.70 -9.35 -29.30
C GLU A 171 0.09 -9.23 -27.99
N TRP A 172 0.76 -10.31 -27.61
CA TRP A 172 1.49 -10.42 -26.34
C TRP A 172 2.44 -11.63 -26.36
N SER A 173 3.39 -11.69 -25.41
CA SER A 173 4.33 -12.82 -25.26
C SER A 173 4.48 -13.29 -23.80
N TYR A 174 5.11 -14.47 -23.63
CA TYR A 174 5.76 -14.82 -22.37
C TYR A 174 7.17 -14.21 -22.34
N GLY A 175 7.67 -13.92 -21.15
CA GLY A 175 9.06 -13.54 -20.92
C GLY A 175 9.97 -14.75 -20.69
N LEU A 176 10.94 -14.62 -19.79
CA LEU A 176 11.93 -15.66 -19.53
C LEU A 176 11.43 -16.66 -18.47
N TYR A 177 11.14 -17.89 -18.89
CA TYR A 177 10.72 -18.96 -17.99
C TYR A 177 11.89 -19.60 -17.25
N ILE A 178 11.83 -19.61 -15.91
CA ILE A 178 12.86 -20.22 -15.08
C ILE A 178 12.49 -21.69 -14.84
N ASN A 179 13.19 -22.61 -15.48
CA ASN A 179 12.84 -24.05 -15.46
C ASN A 179 13.48 -24.84 -14.31
N GLY A 180 13.55 -24.24 -13.13
CA GLY A 180 14.23 -24.82 -11.96
C GLY A 180 15.75 -24.74 -12.04
N GLN A 181 16.39 -24.75 -10.88
CA GLN A 181 17.83 -24.65 -10.72
C GLN A 181 18.37 -25.78 -9.83
N ASP A 182 19.62 -26.16 -10.05
CA ASP A 182 20.40 -26.91 -9.06
C ASP A 182 20.87 -25.93 -7.96
N ASP A 183 21.15 -26.42 -6.76
CA ASP A 183 21.58 -25.57 -5.63
C ASP A 183 22.90 -24.82 -5.93
N SER A 184 23.71 -25.30 -6.88
CA SER A 184 24.93 -24.64 -7.35
C SER A 184 24.71 -23.58 -8.43
N GLY A 185 23.54 -23.58 -9.07
CA GLY A 185 23.17 -22.59 -10.08
C GLY A 185 22.78 -21.25 -9.46
N SER A 186 22.91 -20.19 -10.26
CA SER A 186 22.44 -18.87 -9.86
C SER A 186 22.07 -18.02 -11.07
N ILE A 187 21.14 -17.09 -10.86
CA ILE A 187 20.74 -16.10 -11.86
C ILE A 187 20.72 -14.73 -11.18
N LEU A 188 21.44 -13.78 -11.79
CA LEU A 188 21.52 -12.39 -11.35
C LEU A 188 21.10 -11.46 -12.49
N PHE A 189 20.04 -10.69 -12.27
CA PHE A 189 19.62 -9.59 -13.12
C PHE A 189 20.07 -8.27 -12.50
N THR A 190 20.79 -7.45 -13.27
CA THR A 190 21.16 -6.09 -12.90
C THR A 190 20.89 -5.10 -14.02
N ASN A 191 20.43 -3.90 -13.69
CA ASN A 191 20.33 -2.76 -14.62
C ASN A 191 19.55 -3.08 -15.92
N SER A 192 18.62 -4.04 -15.86
CA SER A 192 17.95 -4.60 -17.04
C SER A 192 16.48 -4.19 -17.08
N GLU A 193 15.87 -4.30 -18.25
CA GLU A 193 14.50 -3.85 -18.50
C GLU A 193 13.65 -4.97 -19.11
N PHE A 194 12.42 -5.12 -18.62
CA PHE A 194 11.34 -5.83 -19.31
C PHE A 194 10.31 -4.80 -19.78
N SER A 195 9.99 -4.77 -21.08
CA SER A 195 9.11 -3.73 -21.64
C SER A 195 8.29 -4.22 -22.82
N GLY A 196 6.96 -4.16 -22.72
CA GLY A 196 6.04 -4.60 -23.78
C GLY A 196 4.72 -5.16 -23.25
N ALA A 197 4.00 -5.92 -24.08
CA ALA A 197 2.79 -6.63 -23.68
C ALA A 197 3.12 -8.06 -23.25
N PHE A 198 3.27 -8.30 -21.95
CA PHE A 198 3.62 -9.62 -21.42
C PHE A 198 2.46 -10.25 -20.66
N ARG A 199 2.18 -11.53 -20.92
CA ARG A 199 1.32 -12.33 -20.03
C ARG A 199 2.01 -12.58 -18.70
N THR A 200 3.30 -12.92 -18.74
CA THR A 200 4.16 -12.99 -17.57
C THR A 200 5.60 -12.75 -17.97
N MET A 201 6.32 -11.88 -17.25
CA MET A 201 7.71 -11.51 -17.58
C MET A 201 8.70 -12.52 -17.03
N LEU A 202 8.56 -12.87 -15.74
CA LEU A 202 9.42 -13.85 -15.06
C LEU A 202 8.56 -14.94 -14.40
N PRO A 203 8.12 -15.94 -15.17
CA PRO A 203 7.43 -17.09 -14.61
C PRO A 203 8.37 -18.10 -13.93
N ASN A 204 7.90 -18.66 -12.83
CA ASN A 204 8.51 -19.77 -12.10
C ASN A 204 9.90 -19.48 -11.50
N VAL A 205 10.13 -18.23 -11.06
CA VAL A 205 11.35 -17.80 -10.39
C VAL A 205 11.67 -18.73 -9.22
N SER A 206 12.87 -19.32 -9.21
CA SER A 206 13.25 -20.41 -8.31
C SER A 206 14.76 -20.46 -8.07
N GLY A 207 15.20 -21.18 -7.04
CA GLY A 207 16.62 -21.35 -6.70
C GLY A 207 17.28 -20.06 -6.20
N ASN A 208 18.59 -19.92 -6.46
CA ASN A 208 19.32 -18.68 -6.18
C ASN A 208 19.02 -17.65 -7.28
N PHE A 209 18.22 -16.65 -6.96
CA PHE A 209 17.73 -15.68 -7.95
C PHE A 209 17.72 -14.27 -7.38
N ILE A 210 18.44 -13.37 -8.02
CA ILE A 210 18.58 -11.97 -7.58
C ILE A 210 18.19 -11.05 -8.72
N ILE A 211 17.35 -10.05 -8.43
CA ILE A 211 16.97 -8.97 -9.33
C ILE A 211 17.22 -7.64 -8.63
N GLU A 212 18.13 -6.85 -9.19
CA GLU A 212 18.50 -5.54 -8.64
C GLU A 212 18.52 -4.45 -9.71
N ASN A 213 18.02 -3.26 -9.37
CA ASN A 213 18.06 -2.08 -10.23
C ASN A 213 17.45 -2.32 -11.62
N CYS A 214 16.45 -3.19 -11.72
CA CYS A 214 15.76 -3.49 -12.97
C CYS A 214 14.44 -2.70 -13.08
N THR A 215 14.00 -2.51 -14.32
CA THR A 215 12.71 -1.89 -14.64
C THR A 215 11.78 -2.89 -15.30
N PHE A 216 10.53 -2.94 -14.86
CA PHE A 216 9.49 -3.78 -15.44
C PHE A 216 8.32 -2.89 -15.87
N THR A 217 7.99 -2.91 -17.15
CA THR A 217 6.92 -2.08 -17.73
C THR A 217 6.01 -2.96 -18.59
N ASN A 218 4.72 -2.99 -18.27
CA ASN A 218 3.75 -3.74 -19.06
C ASN A 218 2.75 -2.80 -19.73
N SER A 219 2.44 -3.04 -21.00
CA SER A 219 1.48 -2.23 -21.74
C SER A 219 0.05 -2.77 -21.68
N VAL A 220 -0.17 -3.91 -21.00
CA VAL A 220 -1.47 -4.61 -20.97
C VAL A 220 -1.80 -5.13 -19.57
N TYR A 221 -3.05 -4.91 -19.15
CA TYR A 221 -3.62 -5.42 -17.92
C TYR A 221 -4.02 -6.91 -18.05
N THR A 222 -4.73 -7.26 -19.13
CA THR A 222 -5.15 -8.64 -19.41
C THR A 222 -4.91 -9.00 -20.87
N VAL A 223 -4.76 -10.30 -21.14
CA VAL A 223 -4.47 -10.81 -22.49
C VAL A 223 -5.53 -11.79 -22.99
N LEU A 224 -5.79 -11.77 -24.30
CA LEU A 224 -6.73 -12.69 -24.94
C LEU A 224 -6.09 -14.07 -25.15
N ASN A 225 -6.86 -15.13 -24.87
CA ASN A 225 -6.45 -16.53 -25.00
C ASN A 225 -5.18 -16.87 -24.21
N GLY A 226 -4.91 -16.14 -23.12
CA GLY A 226 -3.89 -16.54 -22.14
C GLY A 226 -4.32 -17.82 -21.40
N PRO A 227 -3.37 -18.58 -20.85
CA PRO A 227 -3.69 -19.71 -19.98
C PRO A 227 -4.49 -19.19 -18.79
N THR A 228 -5.56 -19.90 -18.46
CA THR A 228 -6.47 -19.53 -17.36
C THR A 228 -6.00 -20.04 -15.99
N GLY A 229 -4.88 -20.76 -15.92
CA GLY A 229 -4.31 -21.26 -14.66
C GLY A 229 -3.56 -20.17 -13.88
N GLY A 230 -3.72 -20.15 -12.56
CA GLY A 230 -3.14 -19.11 -11.70
C GLY A 230 -3.94 -17.80 -11.78
N ALA A 231 -3.28 -16.70 -12.16
CA ALA A 231 -3.82 -15.34 -12.28
C ALA A 231 -4.92 -15.12 -13.35
N GLY A 232 -5.52 -16.18 -13.88
CA GLY A 232 -6.46 -16.09 -15.00
C GLY A 232 -5.85 -15.37 -16.21
N ALA A 233 -6.60 -14.40 -16.76
CA ALA A 233 -6.17 -13.58 -17.90
C ALA A 233 -5.26 -12.40 -17.51
N THR A 234 -5.11 -12.11 -16.22
CA THR A 234 -4.35 -10.96 -15.71
C THR A 234 -2.85 -11.16 -15.95
N SER A 235 -2.21 -10.09 -16.41
CA SER A 235 -0.77 -10.03 -16.59
C SER A 235 -0.05 -10.08 -15.23
N THR A 236 1.06 -10.80 -15.17
CA THR A 236 1.91 -10.85 -13.98
C THR A 236 3.33 -10.38 -14.29
N SER A 237 3.99 -9.71 -13.35
CA SER A 237 5.42 -9.37 -13.50
C SER A 237 6.29 -10.56 -13.11
N ILE A 238 6.16 -11.00 -11.85
CA ILE A 238 6.95 -12.07 -11.25
C ILE A 238 6.02 -13.13 -10.67
N THR A 239 6.30 -14.40 -10.98
CA THR A 239 5.72 -15.54 -10.26
C THR A 239 6.81 -16.45 -9.72
N THR A 240 6.81 -16.74 -8.42
CA THR A 240 7.79 -17.67 -7.85
C THR A 240 7.33 -19.12 -8.01
N SER A 241 8.27 -20.05 -8.04
CA SER A 241 7.97 -21.48 -7.95
C SER A 241 7.52 -21.84 -6.53
N ALA A 242 6.94 -23.03 -6.38
CA ALA A 242 6.62 -23.61 -5.09
C ALA A 242 7.76 -24.51 -4.52
N SER A 243 8.99 -24.37 -5.03
CA SER A 243 10.14 -25.21 -4.66
C SER A 243 10.72 -24.82 -3.29
N ALA A 244 11.15 -25.80 -2.49
CA ALA A 244 11.61 -25.54 -1.11
C ALA A 244 12.94 -24.75 -1.02
N ASN A 245 13.87 -24.93 -1.97
CA ASN A 245 15.21 -24.35 -1.92
C ASN A 245 15.31 -22.96 -2.60
N ASN A 246 14.30 -22.12 -2.45
CA ASN A 246 14.29 -20.81 -3.09
C ASN A 246 15.02 -19.77 -2.21
N GLN A 247 15.95 -19.03 -2.82
CA GLN A 247 16.68 -17.90 -2.23
C GLN A 247 16.48 -16.69 -3.16
N ILE A 248 15.27 -16.15 -3.15
CA ILE A 248 14.81 -15.14 -4.11
C ILE A 248 14.94 -13.75 -3.48
N GLN A 249 15.61 -12.85 -4.18
CA GLN A 249 15.80 -11.45 -3.77
C GLN A 249 15.39 -10.53 -4.93
N VAL A 250 14.44 -9.64 -4.67
CA VAL A 250 13.90 -8.66 -5.62
C VAL A 250 14.03 -7.30 -4.96
N ARG A 251 15.13 -6.60 -5.24
CA ARG A 251 15.48 -5.37 -4.51
C ARG A 251 15.71 -4.17 -5.41
N SER A 252 15.32 -2.98 -4.93
CA SER A 252 15.63 -1.72 -5.61
C SER A 252 15.18 -1.68 -7.08
N ASN A 253 14.07 -2.34 -7.40
CA ASN A 253 13.51 -2.36 -8.75
C ASN A 253 12.37 -1.35 -8.91
N TYR A 254 12.08 -1.00 -10.16
CA TYR A 254 10.95 -0.13 -10.53
C TYR A 254 9.95 -0.93 -11.36
N PHE A 255 8.74 -1.10 -10.84
CA PHE A 255 7.63 -1.76 -11.52
C PHE A 255 6.63 -0.70 -11.97
N ASP A 256 6.50 -0.44 -13.28
CA ASP A 256 5.57 0.52 -13.86
C ASP A 256 4.44 -0.22 -14.57
N ASN A 257 3.32 -0.34 -13.88
CA ASN A 257 2.13 -1.06 -14.35
C ASN A 257 2.49 -2.46 -14.85
N ALA A 258 3.41 -3.13 -14.14
CA ALA A 258 4.17 -4.27 -14.62
C ALA A 258 3.38 -5.59 -14.68
N GLY A 259 2.18 -5.62 -14.09
CA GLY A 259 1.46 -6.85 -13.79
C GLY A 259 1.57 -7.27 -12.32
N SER A 260 0.61 -8.11 -11.90
CA SER A 260 0.52 -8.65 -10.54
C SER A 260 1.76 -9.46 -10.14
N ILE A 261 2.01 -9.54 -8.83
CA ILE A 261 3.08 -10.34 -8.23
C ILE A 261 2.46 -11.55 -7.56
N TYR A 262 2.95 -12.75 -7.85
CA TYR A 262 2.46 -13.99 -7.22
C TYR A 262 3.59 -14.78 -6.56
N LEU A 263 3.51 -14.90 -5.24
CA LEU A 263 4.50 -15.57 -4.41
C LEU A 263 3.94 -16.91 -3.93
N GLN A 264 4.66 -17.97 -4.26
CA GLN A 264 4.41 -19.34 -3.80
C GLN A 264 5.44 -19.82 -2.78
N THR A 265 6.49 -19.03 -2.56
CA THR A 265 7.61 -19.25 -1.62
C THR A 265 8.10 -17.90 -1.10
N GLN A 266 8.86 -17.91 -0.01
CA GLN A 266 9.45 -16.70 0.53
C GLN A 266 10.38 -16.02 -0.48
N ALA A 267 10.37 -14.70 -0.45
CA ALA A 267 11.22 -13.82 -1.24
C ALA A 267 11.45 -12.51 -0.50
N ASP A 268 12.64 -11.95 -0.64
CA ASP A 268 12.96 -10.62 -0.11
C ASP A 268 12.58 -9.55 -1.14
N PHE A 269 11.49 -8.83 -0.87
CA PHE A 269 10.99 -7.71 -1.67
C PHE A 269 11.31 -6.37 -1.00
N THR A 270 12.58 -5.97 -0.96
CA THR A 270 13.01 -4.74 -0.26
C THR A 270 13.39 -3.61 -1.22
N GLY A 271 12.90 -2.40 -0.95
CA GLY A 271 13.36 -1.18 -1.62
C GLY A 271 12.80 -0.98 -3.02
N ASN A 272 11.75 -1.71 -3.43
CA ASN A 272 11.16 -1.55 -4.75
C ASN A 272 10.16 -0.39 -4.77
N THR A 273 9.96 0.17 -5.97
CA THR A 273 8.84 1.06 -6.26
C THR A 273 7.83 0.33 -7.13
N ILE A 274 6.59 0.24 -6.67
CA ILE A 274 5.49 -0.46 -7.34
C ILE A 274 4.45 0.58 -7.73
N LYS A 275 4.44 0.94 -9.01
CA LYS A 275 3.54 1.93 -9.60
C LYS A 275 2.45 1.24 -10.38
N ASN A 276 1.19 1.43 -9.98
CA ASN A 276 -0.01 0.81 -10.56
C ASN A 276 -1.09 1.87 -10.79
N ASP A 277 -0.73 2.99 -11.40
CA ASP A 277 -1.58 4.16 -11.61
C ASP A 277 -2.40 4.15 -12.91
N VAL A 278 -2.13 3.19 -13.80
CA VAL A 278 -2.87 2.98 -15.05
C VAL A 278 -3.72 1.72 -14.96
N PHE A 279 -3.15 0.62 -14.45
CA PHE A 279 -3.86 -0.64 -14.23
C PHE A 279 -3.83 -0.99 -12.76
N GLU A 280 -4.94 -1.52 -12.27
CA GLU A 280 -4.92 -2.15 -10.97
C GLU A 280 -4.26 -3.53 -11.08
N HIS A 281 -3.32 -3.79 -10.17
CA HIS A 281 -2.66 -5.07 -10.04
C HIS A 281 -2.68 -5.48 -8.58
N TYR A 282 -2.44 -6.77 -8.37
CA TYR A 282 -2.50 -7.35 -7.04
C TYR A 282 -1.18 -8.00 -6.64
N ILE A 283 -0.98 -8.15 -5.34
CA ILE A 283 0.04 -9.00 -4.75
C ILE A 283 -0.67 -10.20 -4.15
N GLN A 284 -0.22 -11.41 -4.48
CA GLN A 284 -0.77 -12.64 -3.96
C GLN A 284 0.32 -13.44 -3.25
N ALA A 285 0.06 -13.86 -2.01
CA ALA A 285 0.92 -14.74 -1.23
C ALA A 285 0.19 -16.06 -0.95
N GLY A 286 0.76 -17.17 -1.40
CA GLY A 286 0.19 -18.49 -1.16
C GLY A 286 0.42 -18.94 0.28
N GLY A 287 -0.63 -19.42 0.96
CA GLY A 287 -0.54 -19.89 2.36
C GLY A 287 0.48 -21.00 2.65
N ARG A 288 0.99 -21.67 1.60
CA ARG A 288 2.11 -22.62 1.71
C ARG A 288 3.44 -21.99 2.12
N ILE A 289 3.58 -20.66 2.00
CA ILE A 289 4.75 -19.92 2.48
C ILE A 289 4.88 -20.13 3.99
N GLY A 290 3.77 -20.09 4.72
CA GLY A 290 3.70 -20.44 6.14
C GLY A 290 4.34 -19.41 7.09
N GLU A 291 4.74 -18.25 6.56
CA GLU A 291 5.31 -17.14 7.30
C GLU A 291 4.97 -15.79 6.62
N PRO A 292 5.03 -14.66 7.35
CA PRO A 292 4.82 -13.33 6.77
C PRO A 292 5.79 -12.99 5.63
N VAL A 293 5.28 -12.29 4.63
CA VAL A 293 6.06 -11.73 3.53
C VAL A 293 6.21 -10.23 3.73
N ASP A 294 7.42 -9.76 3.94
CA ASP A 294 7.69 -8.36 4.26
C ASP A 294 7.73 -7.49 3.00
N PHE A 295 6.81 -6.52 2.92
CA PHE A 295 6.77 -5.47 1.91
C PHE A 295 6.93 -4.06 2.51
N LYS A 296 7.27 -3.92 3.81
CA LYS A 296 7.32 -2.64 4.54
C LYS A 296 8.27 -1.61 3.94
N SER A 297 9.33 -2.07 3.27
CA SER A 297 10.36 -1.19 2.69
C SER A 297 10.14 -0.92 1.20
N ASN A 298 8.90 -0.91 0.71
CA ASN A 298 8.57 -0.57 -0.67
C ASN A 298 7.76 0.73 -0.76
N THR A 299 7.83 1.37 -1.92
CA THR A 299 7.01 2.54 -2.26
C THR A 299 5.89 2.12 -3.20
N PHE A 300 4.66 2.57 -2.94
CA PHE A 300 3.50 2.29 -3.79
C PHE A 300 2.98 3.58 -4.43
N GLU A 301 2.87 3.60 -5.76
CA GLU A 301 2.39 4.73 -6.55
C GLU A 301 1.12 4.32 -7.31
N LEU A 302 -0.04 4.39 -6.66
CA LEU A 302 -1.27 3.76 -7.14
C LEU A 302 -2.20 4.69 -7.93
N GLY A 303 -1.94 6.01 -7.93
CA GLY A 303 -2.85 6.97 -8.54
C GLY A 303 -4.25 6.92 -7.91
N SER A 304 -5.28 6.59 -8.70
CA SER A 304 -6.66 6.37 -8.23
C SER A 304 -7.02 4.90 -8.02
N ASN A 305 -6.10 3.97 -8.28
CA ASN A 305 -6.32 2.54 -8.12
C ASN A 305 -6.05 2.10 -6.68
N HIS A 306 -6.50 0.91 -6.33
CA HIS A 306 -6.22 0.31 -5.03
C HIS A 306 -5.06 -0.68 -5.08
N LEU A 307 -4.44 -0.92 -3.93
CA LEU A 307 -3.51 -2.02 -3.77
C LEU A 307 -4.30 -3.26 -3.34
N LEU A 308 -4.47 -4.21 -4.25
CA LEU A 308 -5.17 -5.46 -3.95
C LEU A 308 -4.20 -6.48 -3.39
N ILE A 309 -4.55 -7.06 -2.24
CA ILE A 309 -3.77 -8.10 -1.58
C ILE A 309 -4.61 -9.37 -1.48
N TYR A 310 -4.03 -10.48 -1.93
CA TYR A 310 -4.59 -11.82 -1.85
C TYR A 310 -3.68 -12.70 -0.99
N ASP A 311 -3.83 -12.61 0.32
CA ASP A 311 -3.03 -13.32 1.31
C ASP A 311 -3.88 -13.98 2.41
N VAL A 312 -3.22 -14.78 3.24
CA VAL A 312 -3.89 -15.56 4.28
C VAL A 312 -3.15 -15.35 5.59
N ALA A 313 -3.81 -15.58 6.73
CA ALA A 313 -3.22 -15.45 8.06
C ALA A 313 -1.95 -16.31 8.24
N ALA A 314 -1.81 -17.42 7.49
CA ALA A 314 -0.60 -18.24 7.49
C ALA A 314 0.57 -17.62 6.71
N ALA A 315 0.33 -16.65 5.83
CA ALA A 315 1.34 -15.98 5.02
C ALA A 315 0.91 -14.53 4.68
N PRO A 316 0.78 -13.66 5.69
CA PRO A 316 0.31 -12.30 5.48
C PRO A 316 1.36 -11.46 4.74
N VAL A 317 0.92 -10.55 3.87
CA VAL A 317 1.76 -9.55 3.21
C VAL A 317 1.78 -8.30 4.08
N ILE A 318 2.92 -8.05 4.73
CA ILE A 318 3.07 -6.92 5.65
C ILE A 318 3.43 -5.67 4.86
N LEU A 319 2.54 -4.67 4.87
CA LEU A 319 2.69 -3.43 4.11
C LEU A 319 3.31 -2.30 4.96
N PRO A 320 3.82 -1.23 4.34
CA PRO A 320 4.21 -0.03 5.07
C PRO A 320 3.05 0.50 5.94
N ALA A 321 3.35 0.97 7.14
CA ALA A 321 2.33 1.54 8.02
C ALA A 321 1.58 2.69 7.32
N GLY A 322 0.25 2.69 7.41
CA GLY A 322 -0.62 3.66 6.74
C GLY A 322 -0.83 3.42 5.23
N GLN A 323 -0.17 2.43 4.61
CA GLN A 323 -0.49 2.03 3.24
C GLN A 323 -1.84 1.30 3.24
N VAL A 324 -2.86 1.94 2.67
CA VAL A 324 -4.18 1.34 2.50
C VAL A 324 -4.12 0.27 1.40
N ALA A 325 -4.72 -0.87 1.69
CA ALA A 325 -4.91 -1.99 0.77
C ALA A 325 -6.34 -2.51 0.84
N VAL A 326 -6.70 -3.34 -0.14
CA VAL A 326 -7.96 -4.06 -0.22
C VAL A 326 -7.70 -5.54 0.06
N ASN A 327 -8.50 -6.12 0.94
CA ASN A 327 -8.49 -7.55 1.22
C ASN A 327 -9.26 -8.31 0.13
N GLY A 328 -8.52 -8.78 -0.88
CA GLY A 328 -9.08 -9.39 -2.07
C GLY A 328 -9.78 -10.72 -1.81
N TRP A 329 -9.30 -11.53 -0.86
CA TRP A 329 -9.94 -12.82 -0.54
C TRP A 329 -11.25 -12.65 0.21
N VAL A 330 -11.31 -11.76 1.21
CA VAL A 330 -12.56 -11.53 1.95
C VAL A 330 -13.67 -11.02 1.02
N TRP A 331 -13.34 -10.14 0.06
CA TRP A 331 -14.29 -9.75 -0.98
C TRP A 331 -14.67 -10.94 -1.89
N MET A 332 -13.69 -11.68 -2.42
CA MET A 332 -13.94 -12.78 -3.34
C MET A 332 -14.80 -13.89 -2.73
N ASP A 333 -14.57 -14.22 -1.46
CA ASP A 333 -15.28 -15.25 -0.70
C ASP A 333 -16.62 -14.77 -0.14
N THR A 334 -16.96 -13.48 -0.26
CA THR A 334 -18.27 -12.97 0.12
C THR A 334 -19.36 -13.70 -0.69
N PRO A 335 -20.48 -14.13 -0.09
CA PRO A 335 -21.56 -14.79 -0.83
C PRO A 335 -22.12 -13.92 -1.96
N GLU A 336 -22.31 -14.51 -3.15
CA GLU A 336 -22.63 -13.78 -4.39
C GLU A 336 -23.95 -12.99 -4.32
N ASP A 337 -24.90 -13.41 -3.50
CA ASP A 337 -26.19 -12.75 -3.30
C ASP A 337 -26.10 -11.44 -2.50
N ILE A 338 -25.02 -11.26 -1.73
CA ILE A 338 -24.78 -10.05 -0.91
C ILE A 338 -23.49 -9.31 -1.30
N LYS A 339 -22.66 -9.90 -2.18
CA LYS A 339 -21.36 -9.35 -2.58
C LYS A 339 -21.54 -7.99 -3.26
N PRO A 340 -20.84 -6.95 -2.81
CA PRO A 340 -20.81 -5.66 -3.50
C PRO A 340 -20.21 -5.80 -4.91
N ALA A 341 -20.60 -4.92 -5.83
CA ALA A 341 -20.18 -4.98 -7.23
C ALA A 341 -18.66 -4.83 -7.41
N ASP A 342 -18.00 -4.13 -6.49
CA ASP A 342 -16.56 -3.97 -6.42
C ASP A 342 -16.03 -4.24 -5.00
N TYR A 343 -14.72 -4.19 -4.85
CA TYR A 343 -14.00 -4.54 -3.61
C TYR A 343 -13.68 -3.31 -2.73
N ASN A 344 -14.15 -2.11 -3.09
CA ASN A 344 -13.76 -0.87 -2.43
C ASN A 344 -14.18 -0.83 -0.95
N ASP A 345 -15.13 -1.67 -0.57
CA ASP A 345 -15.61 -1.75 0.81
C ASP A 345 -14.69 -2.54 1.76
N TYR A 346 -13.69 -3.24 1.23
CA TYR A 346 -12.89 -4.23 1.97
C TYR A 346 -11.47 -3.72 2.27
N THR A 347 -11.37 -2.45 2.67
CA THR A 347 -10.06 -1.82 2.91
C THR A 347 -9.50 -2.08 4.32
N TYR A 348 -8.18 -2.13 4.41
CA TYR A 348 -7.43 -2.24 5.67
C TYR A 348 -6.06 -1.57 5.53
N MET A 349 -5.38 -1.34 6.66
CA MET A 349 -3.99 -0.88 6.69
C MET A 349 -3.27 -1.38 7.93
N TYR A 350 -1.94 -1.52 7.85
CA TYR A 350 -1.09 -1.77 9.02
C TYR A 350 -0.83 -0.48 9.79
N ASN A 351 -0.81 -0.59 11.10
CA ASN A 351 -0.40 0.45 12.04
C ASN A 351 1.11 0.36 12.32
N GLU A 352 1.68 1.36 13.01
CA GLU A 352 3.12 1.37 13.35
C GLU A 352 3.54 0.19 14.25
N ASP A 353 2.63 -0.34 15.05
CA ASP A 353 2.83 -1.48 15.95
C ASP A 353 2.48 -2.84 15.32
N GLU A 354 2.28 -2.87 14.00
CA GLU A 354 1.91 -4.04 13.19
C GLU A 354 0.48 -4.58 13.41
N THR A 355 -0.32 -3.97 14.29
CA THR A 355 -1.78 -4.22 14.33
C THR A 355 -2.45 -3.71 13.05
N ILE A 356 -3.67 -4.17 12.78
CA ILE A 356 -4.41 -3.80 11.57
C ILE A 356 -5.60 -2.91 11.92
N THR A 357 -5.77 -1.85 11.13
CA THR A 357 -7.02 -1.08 11.10
C THR A 357 -7.85 -1.51 9.88
N PHE A 358 -8.99 -2.15 10.12
CA PHE A 358 -9.99 -2.49 9.11
C PHE A 358 -10.96 -1.33 8.91
N MET A 359 -11.25 -0.97 7.66
CA MET A 359 -12.02 0.22 7.29
C MET A 359 -13.18 -0.18 6.35
N PRO A 360 -14.20 -0.90 6.86
CA PRO A 360 -15.32 -1.31 6.04
C PRO A 360 -16.14 -0.12 5.54
N GLN A 361 -16.54 -0.14 4.26
CA GLN A 361 -17.40 0.92 3.70
C GLN A 361 -18.86 0.48 3.50
N SER A 362 -19.20 -0.75 3.88
CA SER A 362 -20.57 -1.28 3.93
C SER A 362 -20.76 -2.29 5.07
N SER A 363 -22.01 -2.49 5.50
CA SER A 363 -22.36 -3.49 6.52
C SER A 363 -22.00 -4.92 6.09
N VAL A 364 -21.99 -5.19 4.79
CA VAL A 364 -21.58 -6.49 4.24
C VAL A 364 -20.09 -6.69 4.49
N ALA A 365 -19.23 -5.74 4.08
CA ALA A 365 -17.79 -5.86 4.31
C ALA A 365 -17.45 -5.95 5.80
N LEU A 366 -18.09 -5.11 6.65
CA LEU A 366 -17.95 -5.17 8.11
C LEU A 366 -18.25 -6.58 8.63
N ALA A 367 -19.38 -7.17 8.25
CA ALA A 367 -19.73 -8.52 8.67
C ALA A 367 -18.74 -9.57 8.15
N GLN A 368 -18.25 -9.45 6.92
CA GLN A 368 -17.31 -10.40 6.32
C GLN A 368 -15.92 -10.35 6.94
N PHE A 369 -15.47 -9.20 7.45
CA PHE A 369 -14.23 -9.12 8.21
C PHE A 369 -14.24 -9.97 9.48
N PHE A 370 -15.41 -10.24 10.08
CA PHE A 370 -15.57 -11.17 11.21
C PHE A 370 -16.05 -12.57 10.80
N GLY A 371 -16.87 -12.67 9.76
CA GLY A 371 -17.70 -13.85 9.47
C GLY A 371 -17.04 -14.99 8.70
N GLN A 372 -15.85 -14.80 8.13
CA GLN A 372 -15.16 -15.79 7.28
C GLN A 372 -14.23 -16.76 8.07
N ALA A 373 -14.49 -16.94 9.37
CA ALA A 373 -13.66 -17.74 10.27
C ALA A 373 -13.49 -19.19 9.76
N GLY A 374 -12.27 -19.54 9.34
CA GLY A 374 -11.94 -20.86 8.78
C GLY A 374 -11.51 -20.86 7.31
N SER A 375 -11.70 -19.75 6.57
CA SER A 375 -11.10 -19.55 5.24
C SER A 375 -9.57 -19.51 5.29
N GLY A 376 -9.03 -19.07 6.44
CA GLY A 376 -7.61 -18.78 6.62
C GLY A 376 -7.22 -17.38 6.15
N ASN A 377 -8.16 -16.57 5.67
CA ASN A 377 -7.91 -15.20 5.19
C ASN A 377 -7.51 -14.28 6.36
N ILE A 378 -6.86 -13.15 6.04
CA ILE A 378 -6.67 -12.08 7.02
C ILE A 378 -8.04 -11.48 7.37
N GLN A 379 -8.31 -11.36 8.66
CA GLN A 379 -9.57 -10.91 9.25
C GLN A 379 -9.27 -10.16 10.55
N VAL A 380 -10.27 -9.52 11.15
CA VAL A 380 -10.09 -8.83 12.44
C VAL A 380 -9.60 -9.83 13.49
N ASP A 381 -8.48 -9.53 14.12
CA ASP A 381 -7.87 -10.35 15.16
C ASP A 381 -7.44 -9.52 16.39
N ASP A 382 -6.72 -10.13 17.34
CA ASP A 382 -6.33 -9.51 18.60
C ASP A 382 -5.58 -8.17 18.41
N GLN A 383 -5.98 -7.16 19.17
CA GLN A 383 -5.51 -5.77 19.14
C GLN A 383 -5.88 -4.98 17.88
N ASP A 384 -6.60 -5.57 16.92
CA ASP A 384 -6.98 -4.87 15.71
C ASP A 384 -8.10 -3.84 15.97
N THR A 385 -8.09 -2.81 15.13
CA THR A 385 -9.08 -1.74 15.13
C THR A 385 -10.03 -1.89 13.95
N VAL A 386 -11.31 -1.63 14.18
CA VAL A 386 -12.33 -1.49 13.14
C VAL A 386 -12.81 -0.04 13.14
N LEU A 387 -12.46 0.70 12.09
CA LEU A 387 -12.87 2.09 11.90
C LEU A 387 -14.27 2.16 11.28
N ILE A 388 -15.20 2.76 12.01
CA ILE A 388 -16.57 3.02 11.57
C ILE A 388 -16.67 4.50 11.22
N ASP A 389 -16.53 4.84 9.94
CA ASP A 389 -16.54 6.22 9.43
C ASP A 389 -17.89 6.68 8.87
N LYS A 390 -18.88 5.78 8.88
CA LYS A 390 -20.25 6.00 8.41
C LYS A 390 -21.23 5.10 9.16
N ASP A 391 -22.51 5.29 8.89
CA ASP A 391 -23.56 4.44 9.47
C ASP A 391 -23.45 3.01 8.92
N LEU A 392 -23.12 2.07 9.81
CA LEU A 392 -22.98 0.65 9.53
C LEU A 392 -23.78 -0.18 10.53
N THR A 393 -24.21 -1.36 10.10
CA THR A 393 -24.95 -2.32 10.92
C THR A 393 -24.16 -3.60 11.06
N LEU A 394 -24.13 -4.19 12.24
CA LEU A 394 -23.49 -5.48 12.48
C LEU A 394 -24.44 -6.42 13.24
N ASP A 395 -24.88 -7.46 12.54
CA ASP A 395 -25.90 -8.37 13.05
C ASP A 395 -25.35 -9.30 14.13
N GLN A 396 -24.30 -10.06 13.81
CA GLN A 396 -23.74 -11.02 14.76
C GLN A 396 -22.22 -10.99 14.75
N ILE A 397 -21.63 -11.08 15.95
CA ILE A 397 -20.21 -11.32 16.14
C ILE A 397 -19.97 -12.21 17.35
N VAL A 398 -18.87 -12.94 17.31
CA VAL A 398 -18.31 -13.65 18.46
C VAL A 398 -16.89 -13.16 18.65
N ILE A 399 -16.61 -12.54 19.80
CA ILE A 399 -15.25 -12.14 20.15
C ILE A 399 -14.67 -13.21 21.07
N GLU A 400 -13.77 -14.02 20.52
CA GLU A 400 -13.23 -15.18 21.22
C GLU A 400 -12.34 -14.81 22.42
N LYS A 401 -12.19 -15.75 23.36
CA LYS A 401 -11.40 -15.53 24.58
C LYS A 401 -9.96 -15.16 24.25
N GLY A 402 -9.45 -14.12 24.92
CA GLY A 402 -8.09 -13.62 24.73
C GLY A 402 -7.90 -12.70 23.53
N LYS A 403 -8.98 -12.38 22.78
CA LYS A 403 -8.98 -11.35 21.75
C LYS A 403 -9.44 -10.02 22.33
N ASN A 404 -8.79 -8.92 21.95
CA ASN A 404 -9.14 -7.56 22.34
C ASN A 404 -9.38 -6.75 21.07
N ILE A 405 -10.62 -6.40 20.76
CA ILE A 405 -10.98 -5.69 19.52
C ILE A 405 -11.36 -4.25 19.84
N ILE A 406 -10.93 -3.32 19.01
CA ILE A 406 -11.27 -1.90 19.14
C ILE A 406 -12.24 -1.52 18.02
N PHE A 407 -13.40 -0.97 18.35
CA PHE A 407 -14.27 -0.28 17.40
C PHE A 407 -14.09 1.22 17.57
N GLN A 408 -13.50 1.88 16.57
CA GLN A 408 -13.32 3.33 16.56
C GLN A 408 -14.42 3.96 15.72
N ILE A 409 -15.34 4.71 16.33
CA ILE A 409 -16.49 5.30 15.65
C ILE A 409 -16.24 6.80 15.43
N ALA A 410 -16.14 7.20 14.16
CA ALA A 410 -15.92 8.59 13.77
C ALA A 410 -17.09 9.50 14.17
N GLU A 411 -16.84 10.81 14.20
CA GLU A 411 -17.88 11.81 14.43
C GLU A 411 -19.00 11.64 13.39
N ASP A 412 -20.25 11.75 13.84
CA ASP A 412 -21.48 11.53 13.06
C ASP A 412 -21.74 10.11 12.53
N ALA A 413 -20.83 9.16 12.72
CA ALA A 413 -21.05 7.76 12.35
C ALA A 413 -21.79 6.97 13.44
N ILE A 414 -22.55 5.96 13.02
CA ILE A 414 -23.27 5.04 13.89
C ILE A 414 -22.85 3.60 13.60
N LEU A 415 -22.41 2.88 14.63
CA LEU A 415 -22.39 1.42 14.61
C LEU A 415 -23.67 0.89 15.26
N GLU A 416 -24.55 0.29 14.47
CA GLU A 416 -25.80 -0.28 14.96
C GLU A 416 -25.72 -1.82 15.09
N VAL A 417 -25.94 -2.30 16.31
CA VAL A 417 -26.03 -3.73 16.65
C VAL A 417 -27.47 -4.19 16.47
N THR A 418 -27.72 -5.06 15.48
CA THR A 418 -29.08 -5.52 15.14
C THR A 418 -29.40 -6.92 15.64
N GLY A 419 -28.39 -7.72 15.99
CA GLY A 419 -28.56 -9.10 16.46
C GLY A 419 -27.67 -9.39 17.67
N ASN A 420 -27.00 -10.54 17.66
CA ASN A 420 -26.31 -11.08 18.83
C ASN A 420 -24.80 -10.83 18.79
N TRP A 421 -24.29 -10.06 19.75
CA TRP A 421 -22.87 -9.94 20.04
C TRP A 421 -22.52 -10.83 21.24
N ASP A 422 -21.70 -11.86 21.03
CA ASP A 422 -21.19 -12.77 22.08
C ASP A 422 -19.73 -12.43 22.38
N ILE A 423 -19.49 -11.70 23.47
CA ILE A 423 -18.17 -11.23 23.88
C ILE A 423 -17.60 -12.18 24.94
N LYS A 424 -16.55 -12.91 24.56
CA LYS A 424 -15.78 -13.81 25.42
C LYS A 424 -14.35 -13.30 25.69
N GLY A 425 -13.87 -12.37 24.86
CA GLY A 425 -12.64 -11.61 25.06
C GLY A 425 -12.94 -10.19 25.57
N SER A 426 -12.30 -9.19 24.98
CA SER A 426 -12.52 -7.78 25.30
C SER A 426 -12.92 -6.99 24.07
N VAL A 427 -13.82 -6.03 24.23
CA VAL A 427 -14.17 -5.05 23.21
C VAL A 427 -14.03 -3.66 23.81
N THR A 428 -13.33 -2.77 23.11
CA THR A 428 -13.33 -1.34 23.40
C THR A 428 -14.05 -0.61 22.28
N VAL A 429 -14.97 0.28 22.63
CA VAL A 429 -15.68 1.14 21.68
C VAL A 429 -15.36 2.58 22.01
N GLU A 430 -14.70 3.25 21.07
CA GLU A 430 -14.15 4.58 21.25
C GLU A 430 -14.51 5.54 20.11
N GLY A 431 -14.18 6.82 20.28
CA GLY A 431 -14.46 7.89 19.31
C GLY A 431 -15.75 8.67 19.60
N ASN A 432 -15.98 9.73 18.82
CA ASN A 432 -17.06 10.71 19.07
C ASN A 432 -18.41 10.33 18.43
N GLY A 433 -18.43 9.20 17.73
CA GLY A 433 -19.63 8.64 17.11
C GLY A 433 -20.58 8.00 18.10
N LYS A 434 -21.41 7.08 17.59
CA LYS A 434 -22.45 6.43 18.38
C LYS A 434 -22.44 4.91 18.21
N LEU A 435 -22.41 4.20 19.34
CA LEU A 435 -22.82 2.81 19.40
C LEU A 435 -24.32 2.74 19.71
N LYS A 436 -25.10 2.09 18.84
CA LYS A 436 -26.54 1.90 19.00
C LYS A 436 -26.85 0.42 19.13
N ILE A 437 -27.44 0.01 20.25
CA ILE A 437 -28.02 -1.33 20.40
C ILE A 437 -29.50 -1.23 20.04
N ASN A 438 -29.89 -1.86 18.93
CA ASN A 438 -31.27 -1.89 18.45
C ASN A 438 -32.19 -2.68 19.41
N ASP A 439 -33.51 -2.60 19.26
CA ASP A 439 -34.47 -3.32 20.10
C ASP A 439 -34.36 -4.85 19.99
N GLN A 440 -33.88 -5.37 18.85
CA GLN A 440 -33.53 -6.78 18.67
C GLN A 440 -32.08 -7.09 19.04
N GLY A 441 -31.26 -6.05 19.25
CA GLY A 441 -29.84 -6.18 19.57
C GLY A 441 -29.64 -6.78 20.97
N LYS A 442 -28.76 -7.78 21.05
CA LYS A 442 -28.38 -8.45 22.29
C LYS A 442 -26.86 -8.53 22.42
N VAL A 443 -26.33 -7.94 23.48
CA VAL A 443 -24.90 -8.02 23.82
C VAL A 443 -24.73 -8.90 25.04
N THR A 444 -24.03 -10.02 24.88
CA THR A 444 -23.71 -10.96 25.95
C THR A 444 -22.23 -10.84 26.29
N ILE A 445 -21.92 -10.61 27.57
CA ILE A 445 -20.54 -10.49 28.06
C ILE A 445 -20.30 -11.67 28.99
N SER A 446 -19.39 -12.56 28.60
CA SER A 446 -19.05 -13.77 29.36
C SER A 446 -18.29 -13.46 30.65
N PRO A 447 -18.19 -14.43 31.59
CA PRO A 447 -17.24 -14.32 32.68
C PRO A 447 -15.81 -14.13 32.14
N ASP A 448 -15.03 -13.25 32.79
CA ASP A 448 -13.68 -12.83 32.39
C ASP A 448 -13.60 -12.03 31.07
N ALA A 449 -14.74 -11.64 30.48
CA ALA A 449 -14.81 -10.78 29.30
C ALA A 449 -15.09 -9.33 29.69
N ALA A 450 -14.74 -8.39 28.81
CA ALA A 450 -14.97 -6.97 29.03
C ALA A 450 -15.61 -6.30 27.80
N LEU A 451 -16.52 -5.36 28.06
CA LEU A 451 -16.93 -4.37 27.08
C LEU A 451 -16.77 -2.98 27.69
N GLU A 452 -15.94 -2.16 27.07
CA GLU A 452 -15.78 -0.76 27.42
C GLU A 452 -16.35 0.13 26.30
N VAL A 453 -17.19 1.07 26.68
CA VAL A 453 -17.58 2.19 25.82
C VAL A 453 -17.01 3.46 26.47
N THR A 454 -16.09 4.10 25.78
CA THR A 454 -15.36 5.25 26.33
C THR A 454 -16.29 6.44 26.60
N PRO A 455 -15.92 7.38 27.48
CA PRO A 455 -16.80 8.50 27.89
C PRO A 455 -17.26 9.39 26.74
N ASP A 456 -16.42 9.53 25.71
CA ASP A 456 -16.67 10.41 24.57
C ASP A 456 -17.60 9.76 23.52
N THR A 457 -17.75 8.43 23.56
CA THR A 457 -18.63 7.68 22.65
C THR A 457 -20.07 7.71 23.13
N LYS A 458 -20.99 8.07 22.23
CA LYS A 458 -22.42 8.06 22.56
C LYS A 458 -22.93 6.62 22.57
N LEU A 459 -23.62 6.23 23.64
CA LEU A 459 -24.28 4.93 23.75
C LEU A 459 -25.80 5.09 23.77
N GLU A 460 -26.48 4.48 22.81
CA GLU A 460 -27.94 4.35 22.77
C GLU A 460 -28.32 2.87 22.91
N ASN A 461 -28.85 2.47 24.07
CA ASN A 461 -29.27 1.10 24.33
C ASN A 461 -30.79 0.98 24.30
N ASN A 462 -31.34 0.38 23.23
CA ASN A 462 -32.75 0.01 23.15
C ASN A 462 -32.97 -1.52 23.26
N GLY A 463 -31.89 -2.30 23.34
CA GLY A 463 -31.91 -3.76 23.36
C GLY A 463 -31.59 -4.37 24.73
N GLU A 464 -30.85 -5.47 24.74
CA GLU A 464 -30.48 -6.23 25.94
C GLU A 464 -28.97 -6.36 26.10
N PHE A 465 -28.45 -5.94 27.27
CA PHE A 465 -27.16 -6.41 27.77
C PHE A 465 -27.37 -7.56 28.78
N SER A 466 -26.68 -8.67 28.56
CA SER A 466 -26.55 -9.79 29.49
C SER A 466 -25.10 -9.89 29.95
N ASN A 467 -24.78 -9.21 31.07
CA ASN A 467 -23.42 -9.05 31.56
C ASN A 467 -23.08 -10.03 32.70
N SER A 468 -22.10 -10.91 32.47
CA SER A 468 -21.47 -11.76 33.48
C SER A 468 -19.98 -11.44 33.70
N GLY A 469 -19.44 -10.46 32.98
CA GLY A 469 -18.04 -10.00 33.06
C GLY A 469 -17.97 -8.55 33.52
N GLU A 470 -17.20 -7.73 32.82
CA GLU A 470 -17.02 -6.31 33.09
C GLU A 470 -17.67 -5.46 31.99
N LEU A 471 -18.56 -4.54 32.39
CA LEU A 471 -19.21 -3.59 31.49
C LEU A 471 -18.92 -2.17 31.96
N THR A 472 -18.22 -1.41 31.13
CA THR A 472 -17.93 0.00 31.36
C THR A 472 -18.66 0.83 30.32
N ILE A 473 -19.50 1.77 30.77
CA ILE A 473 -20.39 2.56 29.89
C ILE A 473 -20.36 4.05 30.26
N PRO A 474 -20.61 4.96 29.30
CA PRO A 474 -20.75 6.38 29.59
C PRO A 474 -22.01 6.63 30.43
N ASP A 475 -21.92 7.56 31.38
CA ASP A 475 -23.07 7.97 32.19
C ASP A 475 -24.16 8.67 31.36
N SER A 476 -23.80 9.20 30.20
CA SER A 476 -24.69 9.79 29.19
C SER A 476 -25.43 8.77 28.31
N MET A 477 -25.39 7.48 28.64
CA MET A 477 -26.19 6.45 27.95
C MET A 477 -27.66 6.86 27.84
N THR A 478 -28.24 6.64 26.66
CA THR A 478 -29.66 6.86 26.37
C THR A 478 -30.35 5.56 25.96
N GLY A 479 -31.68 5.58 25.77
CA GLY A 479 -32.48 4.44 25.34
C GLY A 479 -33.31 3.81 26.45
N ASN A 480 -34.10 2.79 26.09
CA ASN A 480 -35.04 2.09 26.99
C ASN A 480 -34.71 0.60 27.21
N GLY A 481 -33.52 0.18 26.76
CA GLY A 481 -33.04 -1.19 26.86
C GLY A 481 -32.74 -1.61 28.29
N THR A 482 -32.41 -2.89 28.45
CA THR A 482 -32.14 -3.50 29.76
C THR A 482 -30.68 -3.90 29.90
N ILE A 483 -30.18 -3.87 31.14
CA ILE A 483 -28.89 -4.44 31.52
C ILE A 483 -29.17 -5.43 32.64
N THR A 484 -28.83 -6.69 32.42
CA THR A 484 -29.07 -7.80 33.34
C THR A 484 -27.80 -8.62 33.56
N GLY A 485 -27.80 -9.49 34.56
CA GLY A 485 -26.68 -10.39 34.88
C GLY A 485 -25.98 -10.03 36.19
N SER A 486 -24.92 -10.77 36.50
CA SER A 486 -24.17 -10.66 37.76
C SER A 486 -22.79 -10.03 37.63
N GLY A 487 -22.42 -9.57 36.43
CA GLY A 487 -21.16 -8.88 36.15
C GLY A 487 -21.08 -7.50 36.79
N THR A 488 -19.89 -6.90 36.76
CA THR A 488 -19.66 -5.53 37.22
C THR A 488 -20.13 -4.55 36.15
N VAL A 489 -20.74 -3.45 36.60
CA VAL A 489 -21.12 -2.33 35.73
C VAL A 489 -20.53 -1.06 36.29
N GLU A 490 -19.60 -0.46 35.55
CA GLU A 490 -19.01 0.84 35.84
C GLU A 490 -19.61 1.91 34.92
N LYS A 491 -19.94 3.08 35.49
CA LYS A 491 -20.42 4.24 34.74
C LYS A 491 -19.34 5.30 34.73
N LEU A 492 -18.79 5.60 33.56
CA LEU A 492 -17.79 6.65 33.39
C LEU A 492 -18.46 8.02 33.33
N HIS A 493 -17.85 9.00 34.00
CA HIS A 493 -18.41 10.34 34.16
C HIS A 493 -17.74 11.37 33.27
N THR A 494 -18.53 12.07 32.45
CA THR A 494 -18.05 13.28 31.75
C THR A 494 -18.24 14.50 32.66
N VAL A 495 -17.13 14.99 33.25
CA VAL A 495 -17.15 16.08 34.24
C VAL A 495 -16.57 17.39 33.70
N LYS A 496 -17.19 18.51 34.12
CA LYS A 496 -16.63 19.84 33.93
C LYS A 496 -15.79 20.24 35.15
N HIS A 497 -14.52 20.58 34.92
CA HIS A 497 -13.66 21.19 35.94
C HIS A 497 -14.02 22.66 36.17
N VAL A 498 -14.07 23.06 37.44
CA VAL A 498 -14.29 24.45 37.85
C VAL A 498 -13.20 24.84 38.86
N SER A 499 -12.37 25.80 38.45
CA SER A 499 -11.30 26.32 39.30
C SER A 499 -11.86 27.09 40.52
N ALA A 500 -11.13 27.05 41.63
CA ALA A 500 -11.48 27.80 42.83
C ALA A 500 -11.53 29.31 42.57
N THR A 501 -12.54 29.98 43.14
CA THR A 501 -12.65 31.44 43.15
C THR A 501 -12.76 31.92 44.59
N ALA A 502 -11.89 32.82 45.03
CA ALA A 502 -11.95 33.34 46.40
C ALA A 502 -13.23 34.17 46.64
N PRO A 503 -13.89 34.04 47.80
CA PRO A 503 -15.00 34.90 48.17
C PRO A 503 -14.55 36.35 48.37
N THR A 504 -15.43 37.28 48.02
CA THR A 504 -15.24 38.71 48.31
C THR A 504 -16.18 39.14 49.43
N CYS A 505 -16.17 40.42 49.81
CA CYS A 505 -17.12 40.92 50.81
C CYS A 505 -18.59 40.79 50.40
N ASP A 506 -18.85 40.75 49.08
CA ASP A 506 -20.19 40.88 48.51
C ASP A 506 -20.62 39.70 47.65
N LYS A 507 -19.68 38.85 47.25
CA LYS A 507 -19.92 37.71 46.37
C LYS A 507 -19.32 36.47 46.99
N ASP A 508 -20.11 35.41 46.99
CA ASP A 508 -19.64 34.06 47.28
C ASP A 508 -18.52 33.70 46.28
N GLY A 509 -17.53 32.96 46.77
CA GLY A 509 -16.55 32.24 45.98
C GLY A 509 -16.92 30.76 45.89
N ASN A 510 -15.99 29.94 45.40
CA ASN A 510 -16.10 28.49 45.35
C ASN A 510 -14.76 27.81 45.60
N ILE A 511 -14.79 26.60 46.15
CA ILE A 511 -13.63 25.70 46.10
C ILE A 511 -13.40 25.22 44.67
N GLU A 512 -12.28 24.57 44.41
CA GLU A 512 -12.11 23.79 43.18
C GLU A 512 -13.03 22.57 43.23
N TYR A 513 -13.70 22.26 42.12
CA TYR A 513 -14.60 21.11 42.04
C TYR A 513 -14.78 20.60 40.60
N TRP A 514 -15.28 19.38 40.47
CA TRP A 514 -15.69 18.74 39.22
C TRP A 514 -17.20 18.49 39.26
N TYR A 515 -17.89 18.78 38.17
CA TYR A 515 -19.34 18.62 38.08
C TYR A 515 -19.72 17.72 36.93
N CYS A 516 -20.42 16.62 37.22
CA CYS A 516 -21.06 15.81 36.20
C CYS A 516 -22.49 16.32 36.00
N ALA A 517 -22.77 16.85 34.80
CA ALA A 517 -24.11 17.35 34.45
C ALA A 517 -25.14 16.22 34.31
N VAL A 518 -24.70 15.03 33.89
CA VAL A 518 -25.57 13.89 33.64
C VAL A 518 -26.06 13.27 34.94
N CYS A 519 -25.14 13.02 35.87
CA CYS A 519 -25.45 12.50 37.19
C CYS A 519 -25.96 13.58 38.16
N ASN A 520 -25.80 14.87 37.79
CA ASN A 520 -26.06 16.03 38.64
C ASN A 520 -25.33 15.97 39.99
N LYS A 521 -24.06 15.55 39.96
CA LYS A 521 -23.19 15.35 41.13
C LYS A 521 -21.94 16.23 41.06
N TYR A 522 -21.42 16.60 42.23
CA TYR A 522 -20.24 17.43 42.40
C TYR A 522 -19.17 16.63 43.12
N TYR A 523 -17.90 16.87 42.81
CA TYR A 523 -16.76 16.15 43.37
C TYR A 523 -15.65 17.13 43.71
N THR A 524 -14.91 16.87 44.80
CA THR A 524 -13.79 17.73 45.23
C THR A 524 -12.43 17.30 44.70
N ASP A 525 -12.38 16.22 43.91
CA ASP A 525 -11.16 15.66 43.34
C ASP A 525 -11.37 15.25 41.87
N ALA A 526 -10.30 15.32 41.07
CA ALA A 526 -10.32 14.97 39.65
C ALA A 526 -10.63 13.48 39.39
N ALA A 527 -10.34 12.61 40.36
CA ALA A 527 -10.61 11.18 40.27
C ALA A 527 -12.06 10.82 40.61
N LEU A 528 -12.90 11.81 40.95
CA LEU A 528 -14.33 11.64 41.24
C LEU A 528 -14.63 10.68 42.39
N THR A 529 -13.71 10.57 43.36
CA THR A 529 -13.84 9.68 44.51
C THR A 529 -14.49 10.34 45.72
N GLN A 530 -14.49 11.68 45.79
CA GLN A 530 -15.01 12.49 46.90
C GLN A 530 -16.22 13.30 46.43
N GLU A 531 -17.40 12.66 46.43
CA GLU A 531 -18.67 13.35 46.15
C GLU A 531 -18.97 14.42 47.21
N CYS A 532 -19.44 15.59 46.77
CA CYS A 532 -19.86 16.71 47.61
C CYS A 532 -21.19 17.29 47.13
N THR A 533 -21.81 18.13 47.95
CA THR A 533 -23.03 18.85 47.57
C THR A 533 -22.67 20.15 46.84
N LYS A 534 -23.60 20.65 46.02
CA LYS A 534 -23.47 21.98 45.39
C LYS A 534 -23.23 23.07 46.44
N GLU A 535 -23.89 23.02 47.58
CA GLU A 535 -23.70 23.97 48.67
C GLU A 535 -22.30 23.86 49.29
N GLY A 536 -21.76 22.64 49.34
CA GLY A 536 -20.39 22.37 49.78
C GLY A 536 -19.33 22.96 48.86
N THR A 537 -19.66 23.25 47.60
CA THR A 537 -18.72 23.92 46.69
C THR A 537 -18.64 25.43 46.92
N ILE A 538 -19.62 26.03 47.60
CA ILE A 538 -19.76 27.47 47.77
C ILE A 538 -18.97 27.96 48.99
N GLN A 539 -18.08 28.93 48.78
CA GLN A 539 -17.47 29.70 49.86
C GLN A 539 -18.24 30.99 50.07
N LYS A 540 -18.90 31.15 51.22
CA LYS A 540 -19.74 32.33 51.47
C LYS A 540 -18.94 33.62 51.45
N ALA A 541 -19.56 34.69 50.99
CA ALA A 541 -19.01 36.04 51.03
C ALA A 541 -18.50 36.36 52.45
N LEU A 542 -17.35 37.01 52.53
CA LEU A 542 -16.66 37.32 53.79
C LEU A 542 -17.46 38.29 54.68
N GLY A 543 -18.47 38.95 54.09
CA GLY A 543 -19.18 40.05 54.71
C GLY A 543 -18.31 41.30 54.83
N HIS A 544 -18.89 42.33 55.42
CA HIS A 544 -18.21 43.59 55.65
C HIS A 544 -17.84 43.77 57.11
N THR A 545 -16.54 43.93 57.38
CA THR A 545 -16.05 44.50 58.63
C THR A 545 -15.79 45.98 58.40
N TYR A 546 -16.48 46.86 59.14
CA TYR A 546 -16.41 48.30 58.92
C TYR A 546 -15.52 48.99 59.98
N LYS A 547 -14.66 49.91 59.54
CA LYS A 547 -13.90 50.83 60.40
C LYS A 547 -14.08 52.25 59.86
N ASN A 548 -14.47 53.19 60.73
CA ASN A 548 -14.77 54.58 60.34
C ASN A 548 -15.79 54.71 59.20
N GLY A 549 -16.81 53.85 59.19
CA GLY A 549 -17.87 53.89 58.18
C GLY A 549 -17.48 53.38 56.79
N LYS A 550 -16.35 52.68 56.64
CA LYS A 550 -15.95 51.99 55.41
C LYS A 550 -15.49 50.56 55.69
N CYS A 551 -15.81 49.64 54.78
CA CYS A 551 -15.39 48.25 54.88
C CYS A 551 -13.86 48.19 54.78
N THR A 552 -13.22 47.50 55.71
CA THR A 552 -11.75 47.40 55.78
C THR A 552 -11.13 46.59 54.64
N VAL A 553 -11.96 45.85 53.90
CA VAL A 553 -11.52 44.99 52.78
C VAL A 553 -11.89 45.61 51.43
N CYS A 554 -13.14 46.04 51.21
CA CYS A 554 -13.59 46.55 49.90
C CYS A 554 -13.93 48.06 49.86
N GLY A 555 -13.84 48.78 50.98
CA GLY A 555 -14.06 50.23 51.03
C GLY A 555 -15.51 50.71 50.93
N LYS A 556 -16.50 49.80 50.78
CA LYS A 556 -17.94 50.16 50.80
C LYS A 556 -18.33 50.87 52.08
N LYS A 557 -19.23 51.86 51.99
CA LYS A 557 -19.67 52.63 53.17
C LYS A 557 -20.63 51.81 54.02
N ASP A 558 -20.46 51.86 55.33
CA ASP A 558 -21.45 51.36 56.29
C ASP A 558 -22.62 52.34 56.32
N LEU A 559 -23.78 51.90 55.83
CA LEU A 559 -25.00 52.72 55.78
C LEU A 559 -25.54 53.05 57.18
N ASN A 560 -25.09 52.34 58.22
CA ASN A 560 -25.50 52.54 59.60
C ASN A 560 -24.45 53.27 60.45
N TYR A 561 -23.29 53.63 59.88
CA TYR A 561 -22.23 54.29 60.64
C TYR A 561 -22.58 55.75 60.93
N LYS A 562 -22.72 56.07 62.21
CA LYS A 562 -22.82 57.44 62.73
C LYS A 562 -21.48 57.80 63.37
N PRO A 563 -20.73 58.81 62.87
CA PRO A 563 -19.49 59.22 63.50
C PRO A 563 -19.78 59.69 64.92
N ALA A 564 -18.96 59.27 65.88
CA ALA A 564 -18.98 59.80 67.23
C ALA A 564 -18.49 61.26 67.18
N ASN A 565 -19.45 62.16 67.09
CA ASN A 565 -19.34 63.60 67.28
C ASN A 565 -18.57 64.41 66.21
N PRO A 566 -19.29 65.11 65.31
CA PRO A 566 -18.82 66.33 64.69
C PRO A 566 -19.39 67.52 65.49
N ASP A 567 -18.58 68.10 66.37
CA ASP A 567 -18.81 69.43 66.94
C ASP A 567 -17.79 70.36 66.23
N SER A 568 -18.10 71.49 65.62
CA SER A 568 -19.25 72.38 65.72
C SER A 568 -19.29 73.30 64.48
N SER A 569 -20.48 73.89 64.28
CA SER A 569 -20.71 75.21 63.66
C SER A 569 -20.78 75.32 62.13
N LEU A 570 -22.04 75.25 61.66
CA LEU A 570 -22.74 76.24 60.84
C LEU A 570 -21.89 77.21 59.99
N THR A 571 -22.14 77.23 58.68
CA THR A 571 -22.85 78.35 58.03
C THR A 571 -23.35 77.96 56.65
N ASP A 572 -24.58 78.39 56.37
CA ASP A 572 -25.28 78.30 55.09
C ASP A 572 -24.58 79.11 53.98
N ASN A 573 -24.52 78.55 52.77
CA ASN A 573 -25.36 79.01 51.63
C ASN A 573 -24.83 78.50 50.27
N LYS A 574 -25.64 77.61 49.69
CA LYS A 574 -26.09 77.53 48.29
C LYS A 574 -25.34 78.39 47.23
N LYS A 575 -24.76 77.71 46.23
CA LYS A 575 -25.08 77.92 44.80
C LYS A 575 -24.37 76.88 43.90
N ASP A 576 -25.15 76.06 43.20
CA ASP A 576 -24.77 75.47 41.91
C ASP A 576 -24.44 76.62 40.92
N PRO A 577 -23.53 76.46 39.93
CA PRO A 577 -23.84 75.65 38.75
C PRO A 577 -22.64 74.94 38.06
N ALA A 578 -23.00 74.11 37.08
CA ALA A 578 -22.15 73.47 36.08
C ALA A 578 -21.16 74.41 35.36
N ALA A 579 -20.01 73.90 34.94
CA ALA A 579 -19.77 73.45 33.56
C ALA A 579 -18.27 73.25 33.22
N ALA A 580 -18.07 72.32 32.29
CA ALA A 580 -17.00 72.25 31.28
C ALA A 580 -15.57 71.84 31.69
N ASP A 581 -15.25 70.60 31.30
CA ASP A 581 -14.21 70.23 30.32
C ASP A 581 -12.77 70.68 30.54
N SER A 582 -11.87 69.69 30.71
CA SER A 582 -10.62 69.64 29.95
C SER A 582 -9.85 68.34 30.23
N GLY A 583 -9.49 67.65 29.16
CA GLY A 583 -8.18 66.99 29.06
C GLY A 583 -8.12 65.52 29.49
N ILE A 584 -8.55 64.64 28.58
CA ILE A 584 -8.15 63.22 28.57
C ILE A 584 -6.68 63.13 28.15
N PRO A 585 -5.82 62.40 28.89
CA PRO A 585 -4.64 61.76 28.33
C PRO A 585 -4.91 60.26 28.13
N GLN A 586 -4.63 59.79 26.92
CA GLN A 586 -4.56 58.39 26.53
C GLN A 586 -3.34 57.69 27.15
N THR A 587 -3.53 56.43 27.53
CA THR A 587 -2.60 55.31 27.27
C THR A 587 -3.52 54.13 26.93
N GLY A 588 -3.72 53.69 25.69
CA GLY A 588 -2.76 53.64 24.59
C GLY A 588 -1.87 52.43 24.81
N ASP A 589 -2.29 51.31 24.20
CA ASP A 589 -1.59 50.04 24.08
C ASP A 589 -0.10 50.18 23.78
N ASN A 590 0.69 49.20 24.22
CA ASN A 590 1.99 48.80 23.69
C ASN A 590 2.44 47.58 24.54
N ILE A 591 2.82 46.38 24.10
CA ILE A 591 3.28 45.71 22.87
C ILE A 591 3.15 44.20 23.28
N ASN A 592 2.73 43.20 22.49
CA ASN A 592 3.09 42.89 21.12
C ASN A 592 2.06 41.94 20.47
N GLY A 593 1.31 42.43 19.47
CA GLY A 593 0.45 41.60 18.63
C GLY A 593 1.23 40.67 17.68
N GLU A 594 2.54 40.84 17.52
CA GLU A 594 3.37 39.95 16.70
C GLU A 594 3.84 38.69 17.44
N LEU A 595 3.85 38.67 18.79
CA LEU A 595 4.24 37.47 19.53
C LEU A 595 3.13 36.41 19.58
N MET A 596 1.87 36.84 19.50
CA MET A 596 0.71 35.95 19.41
C MET A 596 0.47 35.43 17.98
N LEU A 597 0.93 36.14 16.94
CA LEU A 597 0.84 35.65 15.56
C LEU A 597 1.99 34.71 15.18
N VAL A 598 3.15 34.79 15.84
CA VAL A 598 4.26 33.82 15.67
C VAL A 598 4.03 32.51 16.44
N LEU A 599 3.31 32.55 17.58
CA LEU A 599 2.96 31.33 18.34
C LEU A 599 1.72 30.60 17.79
N LEU A 600 0.82 31.29 17.09
CA LEU A 600 -0.30 30.67 16.36
C LEU A 600 0.08 30.17 14.95
N LEU A 601 1.25 30.55 14.42
CA LEU A 601 1.81 29.96 13.18
C LEU A 601 2.77 28.78 13.44
N ALA A 602 3.05 28.44 14.71
CA ALA A 602 3.91 27.31 15.08
C ALA A 602 3.15 26.04 15.50
N ALA A 603 1.81 26.06 15.54
CA ALA A 603 0.96 24.90 15.87
C ALA A 603 0.02 24.47 14.73
N ALA A 604 0.35 24.86 13.49
CA ALA A 604 -0.38 24.48 12.27
C ALA A 604 0.51 23.77 11.23
N PHE A 605 1.65 23.20 11.64
CA PHE A 605 2.62 22.56 10.74
C PHE A 605 2.92 21.07 11.00
N SER A 606 2.03 20.33 11.65
CA SER A 606 2.22 18.88 11.83
C SER A 606 1.13 17.97 11.25
N PHE A 607 0.15 18.46 10.46
CA PHE A 607 -0.85 17.55 9.85
C PHE A 607 -1.39 17.90 8.45
N PHE A 608 -0.68 18.68 7.62
CA PHE A 608 -0.98 18.75 6.18
C PHE A 608 0.28 18.89 5.32
N GLY A 609 0.91 17.75 5.04
CA GLY A 609 1.60 17.47 3.77
C GLY A 609 1.16 16.07 3.38
N ILE A 610 0.23 15.87 2.45
CA ILE A 610 0.46 15.88 1.01
C ILE A 610 -0.87 16.25 0.33
N ALA A 611 -1.02 17.50 -0.12
CA ALA A 611 -2.09 17.88 -1.06
C ALA A 611 -1.79 19.21 -1.78
N ALA A 612 -0.55 19.43 -2.25
CA ALA A 612 -0.25 20.54 -3.17
C ALA A 612 1.11 20.36 -3.90
N TYR A 613 1.26 19.32 -4.72
CA TYR A 613 2.24 19.32 -5.81
C TYR A 613 1.56 18.96 -7.13
N LYS A 614 0.65 19.84 -7.58
CA LYS A 614 0.13 19.81 -8.96
C LYS A 614 -0.49 21.16 -9.35
N LYS A 615 0.38 22.17 -9.52
CA LYS A 615 0.25 23.22 -10.55
C LYS A 615 1.42 24.20 -10.45
N ILE A 616 2.35 24.04 -11.39
CA ILE A 616 3.23 25.00 -12.09
C ILE A 616 4.54 24.26 -12.40
N GLN A 617 4.49 23.38 -13.40
CA GLN A 617 5.26 23.41 -14.66
C GLN A 617 4.83 22.21 -15.50
#